data_AF-A0A918QE98-F1
#
_entry.id   AF-A0A918QE98-F1
#
_cell.length_a   1.000
_cell.length_b   1.000
_cell.length_c   1.000
_cell.angle_alpha   90.00
_cell.angle_beta   90.00
_cell.angle_gamma   90.00
#
_symmetry.space_group_name_H-M   'P 1'
#
loop_
_entity.id
_entity.type
_entity.pdbx_description
1 polymer ?
#
loop_
_entity_poly.entity_id
_entity_poly.type
_entity_poly.pdbx_seq_one_letter_code
_entity_poly.pdbx_strand_id
1 'polypeptide(L)'
;MLALFLIVFVVLPVGGVAFIIFLCALPFLRKLQNTANRFGSQSPTVTIVQAGTSGFTRAFDFAGRSNRLDFFTFAIVVGVLCGLSLCAVVILAYMARENPTWWSAAPLLLIPLLAVPSLSVAVRRLHDVNRSGWWLLLLLVFGYFILLYWFLQASQTDEVATGEVFA
;
A
#
# COMPACT_ATOMS: atom_id res chain seq x y z
N MET A 1 -35.00 4.29 11.34
CA MET A 1 -34.13 5.44 11.66
C MET A 1 -32.79 5.03 12.24
N LEU A 2 -32.72 4.28 13.35
CA LEU A 2 -31.46 3.83 13.98
C LEU A 2 -30.49 3.10 13.04
N ALA A 3 -31.02 2.26 12.14
CA ALA A 3 -30.18 1.48 11.25
C ALA A 3 -29.59 2.29 10.08
N LEU A 4 -30.33 3.28 9.58
CA LEU A 4 -29.83 4.25 8.60
C LEU A 4 -28.73 5.13 9.21
N PHE A 5 -28.89 5.47 10.49
CA PHE A 5 -27.89 6.20 11.27
C PHE A 5 -26.59 5.41 11.42
N LEU A 6 -26.68 4.11 11.73
CA LEU A 6 -25.51 3.22 11.89
C LEU A 6 -24.72 3.07 10.57
N ILE A 7 -25.41 2.93 9.43
CA ILE A 7 -24.76 2.87 8.10
C ILE A 7 -24.06 4.19 7.78
N VAL A 8 -24.74 5.32 7.95
CA VAL A 8 -24.13 6.64 7.69
C VAL A 8 -22.95 6.90 8.63
N PHE A 9 -23.04 6.47 9.89
CA PHE A 9 -21.97 6.68 10.87
C PHE A 9 -20.81 5.68 10.78
N VAL A 10 -20.94 4.60 10.01
CA VAL A 10 -19.85 3.62 9.81
C VAL A 10 -19.28 3.70 8.39
N VAL A 11 -20.13 3.71 7.37
CA VAL A 11 -19.71 3.70 5.96
C VAL A 11 -19.12 5.04 5.52
N LEU A 12 -19.70 6.14 5.98
CA LEU A 12 -19.27 7.49 5.59
C LEU A 12 -17.92 7.88 6.21
N PRO A 13 -17.62 7.58 7.50
CA PRO A 13 -16.27 7.79 8.02
C PRO A 13 -15.25 6.76 7.52
N VAL A 14 -15.60 5.48 7.32
CA VAL A 14 -14.63 4.49 6.80
C VAL A 14 -14.28 4.79 5.33
N GLY A 15 -15.29 5.01 4.50
CA GLY A 15 -15.10 5.44 3.11
C GLY A 15 -14.48 6.85 3.01
N GLY A 16 -14.90 7.76 3.89
CA GLY A 16 -14.37 9.11 3.99
C GLY A 16 -12.90 9.15 4.42
N VAL A 17 -12.48 8.34 5.37
CA VAL A 17 -11.07 8.23 5.80
C VAL A 17 -10.22 7.64 4.67
N ALA A 18 -10.68 6.58 3.99
CA ALA A 18 -9.98 6.05 2.82
C ALA A 18 -9.86 7.08 1.69
N PHE A 19 -10.92 7.86 1.45
CA PHE A 19 -10.96 8.91 0.45
C PHE A 19 -10.08 10.12 0.84
N ILE A 20 -10.07 10.52 2.10
CA ILE A 20 -9.21 11.58 2.63
C ILE A 20 -7.74 11.15 2.55
N ILE A 21 -7.41 9.91 2.92
CA ILE A 21 -6.07 9.35 2.77
C ILE A 21 -5.66 9.38 1.29
N PHE A 22 -6.54 8.95 0.39
CA PHE A 22 -6.30 9.00 -1.06
C PHE A 22 -6.06 10.43 -1.56
N LEU A 23 -6.95 11.37 -1.22
CA LEU A 23 -6.85 12.78 -1.64
C LEU A 23 -5.62 13.48 -1.05
N CYS A 24 -5.30 13.22 0.21
CA CYS A 24 -4.15 13.80 0.88
C CYS A 24 -2.83 13.18 0.41
N ALA A 25 -2.87 11.92 -0.02
CA ALA A 25 -1.71 11.22 -0.56
C ALA A 25 -1.45 11.53 -2.04
N LEU A 26 -2.45 11.93 -2.84
CA LEU A 26 -2.26 12.35 -4.23
C LEU A 26 -1.18 13.46 -4.44
N PRO A 27 -1.19 14.60 -3.72
CA PRO A 27 -0.14 15.60 -3.84
C PRO A 27 1.21 15.09 -3.33
N PHE A 28 1.21 14.16 -2.36
CA PHE A 28 2.42 13.50 -1.88
C PHE A 28 3.01 12.56 -2.94
N LEU A 29 2.18 11.75 -3.61
CA LEU A 29 2.57 10.85 -4.69
C LEU A 29 3.19 11.59 -5.87
N ARG A 30 2.66 12.77 -6.22
CA ARG A 30 3.24 13.62 -7.28
C ARG A 30 4.66 14.10 -6.98
N LYS A 31 5.05 14.15 -5.71
CA LYS A 31 6.42 14.48 -5.29
C LYS A 31 7.34 13.27 -5.24
N LEU A 32 6.82 12.05 -5.32
CA LEU A 32 7.64 10.84 -5.34
C LEU A 32 8.19 10.62 -6.75
N GLN A 33 9.46 10.95 -6.95
CA GLN A 33 10.15 10.67 -8.20
C GLN A 33 10.66 9.22 -8.23
N ASN A 34 10.69 8.62 -9.43
CA ASN A 34 11.49 7.41 -9.70
C ASN A 34 12.95 7.82 -9.53
N THR A 35 13.55 7.42 -8.41
CA THR A 35 14.94 7.75 -8.08
C THR A 35 15.82 6.63 -8.62
N ALA A 36 16.90 6.99 -9.30
CA ALA A 36 17.89 6.02 -9.75
C ALA A 36 18.48 5.30 -8.54
N ASN A 37 18.69 3.99 -8.67
CA ASN A 37 19.29 3.21 -7.60
C ASN A 37 20.80 3.49 -7.49
N ARG A 38 21.44 2.92 -6.46
CA ARG A 38 22.91 2.92 -6.28
C ARG A 38 23.69 2.49 -7.53
N PHE A 39 23.10 1.68 -8.39
CA PHE A 39 23.71 1.14 -9.61
C PHE A 39 23.28 1.92 -10.88
N GLY A 40 22.60 3.05 -10.73
CA GLY A 40 22.10 3.87 -11.84
C GLY A 40 20.90 3.31 -12.62
N SER A 41 20.43 2.08 -12.36
CA SER A 41 19.26 1.53 -13.07
C SER A 41 17.95 2.04 -12.48
N GLN A 42 17.08 2.56 -13.35
CA GLN A 42 15.75 3.03 -12.99
C GLN A 42 14.76 1.85 -13.06
N SER A 43 13.76 1.84 -12.18
CA SER A 43 12.64 0.90 -12.33
C SER A 43 11.93 1.20 -13.66
N PRO A 44 11.48 0.18 -14.41
CA PRO A 44 10.72 0.38 -15.64
C PRO A 44 9.40 1.14 -15.43
N THR A 45 8.96 1.28 -14.17
CA THR A 45 7.73 1.96 -13.81
C THR A 45 7.94 3.47 -13.68
N VAL A 46 7.42 4.21 -14.66
CA VAL A 46 7.56 5.68 -14.75
C VAL A 46 6.24 6.39 -14.45
N THR A 47 5.11 5.68 -14.53
CA THR A 47 3.75 6.26 -14.41
C THR A 47 2.99 5.70 -13.21
N ILE A 48 2.16 6.53 -12.55
CA ILE A 48 1.31 6.13 -11.41
C ILE A 48 0.41 4.93 -11.74
N VAL A 49 -0.12 4.85 -12.96
CA VAL A 49 -0.96 3.73 -13.39
C VAL A 49 -0.17 2.42 -13.42
N GLN A 50 1.04 2.45 -13.98
CA GLN A 50 1.94 1.30 -14.00
C GLN A 50 2.41 0.92 -12.59
N ALA A 51 2.53 1.90 -11.69
CA ALA A 51 2.87 1.68 -10.28
C ALA A 51 1.74 1.02 -9.50
N GLY A 52 0.48 1.35 -9.80
CA GLY A 52 -0.67 0.68 -9.23
C GLY A 52 -0.77 -0.79 -9.66
N THR A 53 -0.35 -1.11 -10.89
CA THR A 53 -0.43 -2.48 -11.44
C THR A 53 0.82 -3.32 -11.19
N SER A 54 1.98 -2.70 -10.95
CA SER A 54 3.27 -3.39 -10.78
C SER A 54 3.30 -4.33 -9.57
N GLY A 55 2.60 -3.99 -8.49
CA GLY A 55 2.48 -4.85 -7.31
C GLY A 55 1.70 -6.13 -7.58
N PHE A 56 0.73 -6.10 -8.49
CA PHE A 56 -0.04 -7.28 -8.89
C PHE A 56 0.73 -8.16 -9.88
N THR A 57 1.36 -7.56 -10.88
CA THR A 57 2.10 -8.32 -11.91
C THR A 57 3.33 -9.01 -11.36
N ARG A 58 3.95 -8.44 -10.31
CA ARG A 58 5.12 -9.00 -9.65
C ARG A 58 4.78 -9.54 -8.27
N ALA A 59 3.56 -9.98 -7.98
CA ALA A 59 3.18 -10.39 -6.62
C ALA A 59 4.09 -11.48 -6.00
N PHE A 60 4.69 -12.37 -6.80
CA PHE A 60 5.49 -13.51 -6.31
C PHE A 60 7.01 -13.32 -6.39
N ASP A 61 7.51 -12.17 -6.85
CA ASP A 61 8.95 -11.91 -6.96
C ASP A 61 9.49 -11.23 -5.68
N PHE A 62 10.08 -11.97 -4.75
CA PHE A 62 10.58 -11.40 -3.50
C PHE A 62 12.01 -10.85 -3.59
N ALA A 63 12.70 -11.07 -4.72
CA ALA A 63 14.09 -10.68 -4.93
C ALA A 63 14.23 -9.30 -5.59
N GLY A 64 13.18 -8.83 -6.25
CA GLY A 64 13.15 -7.53 -6.91
C GLY A 64 13.27 -6.32 -5.96
N ARG A 65 13.35 -5.13 -6.56
CA ARG A 65 13.29 -3.83 -5.85
C ARG A 65 11.98 -3.12 -6.17
N SER A 66 11.54 -2.22 -5.29
CA SER A 66 10.30 -1.45 -5.50
C SER A 66 10.52 0.01 -5.14
N ASN A 67 10.38 0.87 -6.14
CA ASN A 67 10.58 2.29 -5.95
C ASN A 67 9.59 2.88 -4.94
N ARG A 68 9.95 4.02 -4.36
CA ARG A 68 9.06 4.76 -3.45
C ARG A 68 7.69 5.02 -4.09
N LEU A 69 7.67 5.46 -5.35
CA LEU A 69 6.43 5.70 -6.08
C LEU A 69 5.61 4.41 -6.24
N ASP A 70 6.23 3.27 -6.57
CA ASP A 70 5.56 1.96 -6.67
C ASP A 70 4.98 1.53 -5.32
N PHE A 71 5.79 1.57 -4.27
CA PHE A 71 5.39 1.18 -2.92
C PHE A 71 4.21 2.00 -2.40
N PHE A 72 4.31 3.33 -2.43
CA PHE A 72 3.26 4.19 -1.89
C PHE A 72 2.00 4.18 -2.75
N THR A 73 2.14 4.14 -4.09
CA THR A 73 0.97 4.04 -4.99
C THR A 73 0.24 2.73 -4.76
N PHE A 74 0.97 1.61 -4.67
CA PHE A 74 0.38 0.32 -4.40
C PHE A 74 -0.29 0.27 -3.01
N ALA A 75 0.37 0.80 -1.97
CA ALA A 75 -0.19 0.87 -0.62
C ALA A 75 -1.50 1.67 -0.57
N ILE A 76 -1.59 2.77 -1.30
CA ILE A 76 -2.82 3.58 -1.41
C ILE A 76 -3.91 2.83 -2.17
N VAL A 77 -3.58 2.20 -3.30
CA VAL A 77 -4.54 1.38 -4.06
C VAL A 77 -5.11 0.27 -3.19
N VAL A 78 -4.26 -0.47 -2.48
CA VAL A 78 -4.69 -1.51 -1.52
C VAL A 78 -5.53 -0.91 -0.40
N GLY A 79 -5.12 0.22 0.18
CA GLY A 79 -5.87 0.89 1.24
C GLY A 79 -7.28 1.30 0.81
N VAL A 80 -7.43 1.86 -0.40
CA VAL A 80 -8.73 2.22 -0.99
C VAL A 80 -9.57 0.97 -1.27
N LEU A 81 -9.00 -0.08 -1.87
CA LEU A 81 -9.71 -1.32 -2.17
C LEU A 81 -10.21 -2.02 -0.91
N CYS A 82 -9.37 -2.09 0.14
CA CYS A 82 -9.76 -2.61 1.45
C CYS A 82 -10.85 -1.76 2.10
N GLY A 83 -10.74 -0.43 2.05
CA GLY A 83 -11.77 0.48 2.57
C GLY A 83 -13.12 0.31 1.87
N LEU A 84 -13.13 0.22 0.54
CA LEU A 84 -14.33 -0.03 -0.26
C LEU A 84 -14.93 -1.41 0.03
N SER A 85 -14.09 -2.44 0.17
CA SER A 85 -14.54 -3.78 0.56
C SER A 85 -15.24 -3.76 1.93
N LEU A 86 -14.65 -3.11 2.94
CA LEU A 86 -15.26 -2.99 4.27
C LEU A 86 -16.60 -2.24 4.23
N CYS A 87 -16.68 -1.15 3.46
CA CYS A 87 -17.94 -0.45 3.22
C CYS A 87 -18.99 -1.38 2.58
N ALA A 88 -18.61 -2.17 1.58
CA ALA A 88 -19.50 -3.11 0.92
C ALA A 88 -20.02 -4.19 1.89
N VAL A 89 -19.18 -4.72 2.78
CA VAL A 89 -19.60 -5.69 3.81
C VAL A 89 -20.66 -5.10 4.72
N VAL A 90 -20.45 -3.87 5.22
CA VAL A 90 -21.41 -3.21 6.12
C VAL A 90 -22.76 -2.98 5.41
N ILE A 91 -22.73 -2.54 4.15
CA ILE A 91 -23.94 -2.32 3.36
C ILE A 91 -24.67 -3.64 3.10
N LEU A 92 -23.96 -4.67 2.63
CA LEU A 92 -24.56 -5.97 2.30
C LEU A 92 -25.09 -6.69 3.54
N ALA A 93 -24.35 -6.66 4.65
CA ALA A 93 -24.79 -7.22 5.92
C ALA A 93 -26.08 -6.54 6.42
N TYR A 94 -26.20 -5.23 6.21
CA TYR A 94 -27.43 -4.51 6.55
C TYR A 94 -28.62 -4.91 5.65
N MET A 95 -28.41 -5.04 4.33
CA MET A 95 -29.46 -5.46 3.40
C MET A 95 -29.92 -6.89 3.71
N ALA A 96 -29.01 -7.76 4.15
CA ALA A 96 -29.28 -9.14 4.51
C ALA A 96 -29.72 -9.34 5.97
N ARG A 97 -30.03 -8.28 6.74
CA ARG A 97 -30.33 -8.40 8.18
C ARG A 97 -31.51 -9.33 8.51
N GLU A 98 -32.50 -9.40 7.63
CA GLU A 98 -33.71 -10.22 7.83
C GLU A 98 -33.51 -11.66 7.35
N ASN A 99 -32.57 -11.87 6.42
CA ASN A 99 -32.21 -13.17 5.87
C ASN A 99 -30.68 -13.21 5.67
N PRO A 100 -29.92 -13.53 6.74
CA PRO A 100 -28.47 -13.51 6.67
C PRO A 100 -27.98 -14.56 5.68
N THR A 101 -27.23 -14.10 4.68
CA THR A 101 -26.61 -14.95 3.67
C THR A 101 -25.11 -14.85 3.79
N TRP A 102 -24.41 -15.97 3.58
CA TRP A 102 -22.93 -15.99 3.62
C TRP A 102 -22.30 -15.03 2.60
N TRP A 103 -23.02 -14.72 1.51
CA TRP A 103 -22.58 -13.79 0.47
C TRP A 103 -22.40 -12.35 0.97
N SER A 104 -23.08 -11.93 2.03
CA SER A 104 -22.88 -10.58 2.58
C SER A 104 -21.48 -10.35 3.13
N ALA A 105 -20.76 -11.42 3.47
CA ALA A 105 -19.37 -11.40 3.91
C ALA A 105 -18.36 -11.58 2.75
N ALA A 106 -18.83 -11.89 1.53
CA ALA A 106 -17.96 -12.16 0.38
C ALA A 106 -16.90 -11.07 0.10
N PRO A 107 -17.16 -9.76 0.27
CA PRO A 107 -16.13 -8.75 0.01
C PRO A 107 -14.91 -8.87 0.94
N LEU A 108 -15.02 -9.50 2.12
CA LEU A 108 -13.88 -9.74 3.03
C LEU A 108 -12.81 -10.64 2.39
N LEU A 109 -13.18 -11.47 1.41
CA LEU A 109 -12.24 -12.34 0.68
C LEU A 109 -11.20 -11.55 -0.12
N LEU A 110 -11.44 -10.26 -0.38
CA LEU A 110 -10.48 -9.39 -1.04
C LEU A 110 -9.22 -9.15 -0.19
N ILE A 111 -9.36 -9.09 1.13
CA ILE A 111 -8.28 -8.77 2.07
C ILE A 111 -7.13 -9.81 1.99
N PRO A 112 -7.37 -11.13 2.14
CA PRO A 112 -6.29 -12.11 2.02
C PRO A 112 -5.70 -12.16 0.61
N LEU A 113 -6.49 -11.85 -0.42
CA LEU A 113 -6.01 -11.83 -1.81
C LEU A 113 -5.00 -10.69 -2.05
N LEU A 114 -5.21 -9.54 -1.40
CA LEU A 114 -4.32 -8.38 -1.45
C LEU A 114 -3.13 -8.50 -0.49
N ALA A 115 -3.19 -9.39 0.49
CA ALA A 115 -2.12 -9.55 1.48
C ALA A 115 -0.80 -10.02 0.84
N VAL A 116 -0.85 -10.98 -0.09
CA VAL A 116 0.34 -11.51 -0.77
C VAL A 116 1.11 -10.44 -1.57
N PRO A 117 0.49 -9.71 -2.51
CA PRO A 117 1.20 -8.67 -3.25
C PRO A 117 1.65 -7.51 -2.33
N SER A 118 0.89 -7.20 -1.27
CA SER A 118 1.30 -6.19 -0.28
C SER A 118 2.56 -6.59 0.48
N LEU A 119 2.64 -7.85 0.90
CA LEU A 119 3.82 -8.40 1.57
C LEU A 119 5.03 -8.38 0.64
N SER A 120 4.84 -8.81 -0.62
CA SER A 120 5.90 -8.81 -1.63
C SER A 120 6.50 -7.42 -1.84
N VAL A 121 5.67 -6.41 -2.08
CA VAL A 121 6.11 -5.02 -2.28
C VAL A 121 6.79 -4.46 -1.02
N ALA A 122 6.30 -4.79 0.17
CA ALA A 122 6.91 -4.36 1.43
C ALA A 122 8.27 -5.01 1.70
N VAL A 123 8.44 -6.31 1.39
CA VAL A 123 9.73 -7.02 1.49
C VAL A 123 10.77 -6.37 0.59
N ARG A 124 10.42 -6.11 -0.68
CA ARG A 124 11.33 -5.42 -1.62
C ARG A 124 11.76 -4.06 -1.11
N ARG A 125 10.83 -3.32 -0.52
CA ARG A 125 11.13 -1.99 0.01
C ARG A 125 12.05 -2.03 1.24
N LEU A 126 11.92 -3.04 2.09
CA LEU A 126 12.85 -3.27 3.20
C LEU A 126 14.25 -3.67 2.71
N HIS A 127 14.31 -4.55 1.72
CA HIS A 127 15.57 -4.90 1.05
C HIS A 127 16.22 -3.66 0.42
N ASP A 128 15.42 -2.68 -0.03
CA ASP A 128 15.95 -1.43 -0.58
C ASP A 128 16.68 -0.54 0.45
N VAL A 129 16.38 -0.72 1.73
CA VAL A 129 16.95 0.04 2.86
C VAL A 129 17.98 -0.81 3.63
N ASN A 130 18.49 -1.89 3.00
CA ASN A 130 19.43 -2.84 3.62
C ASN A 130 18.90 -3.47 4.93
N ARG A 131 17.58 -3.72 5.00
CA ARG A 131 16.94 -4.42 6.12
C ARG A 131 16.35 -5.75 5.64
N SER A 132 16.38 -6.77 6.49
CA SER A 132 15.77 -8.07 6.18
C SER A 132 14.24 -8.00 6.14
N GLY A 133 13.60 -8.79 5.27
CA GLY A 133 12.13 -8.89 5.20
C GLY A 133 11.47 -9.35 6.51
N TRP A 134 12.21 -10.02 7.40
CA TRP A 134 11.76 -10.43 8.74
C TRP A 134 11.29 -9.28 9.62
N TRP A 135 11.79 -8.06 9.36
CA TRP A 135 11.34 -6.88 10.08
C TRP A 135 9.86 -6.55 9.85
N LEU A 136 9.20 -7.11 8.83
CA LEU A 136 7.74 -6.97 8.66
C LEU A 136 6.93 -7.59 9.80
N LEU A 137 7.49 -8.56 10.54
CA LEU A 137 6.84 -9.12 11.72
C LEU A 137 6.57 -8.06 12.81
N LEU A 138 7.30 -6.93 12.78
CA LEU A 138 7.00 -5.80 13.65
C LEU A 138 5.59 -5.24 13.45
N LEU A 139 4.94 -5.44 12.29
CA LEU A 139 3.54 -5.05 12.10
C LEU A 139 2.60 -5.74 13.10
N LEU A 140 2.94 -6.96 13.53
CA LEU A 140 2.11 -7.75 14.46
C LEU A 140 2.25 -7.29 15.92
N VAL A 141 3.34 -6.59 16.25
CA VAL A 141 3.75 -6.24 17.62
C VAL A 141 3.81 -4.71 17.83
N PHE A 142 3.05 -3.92 17.06
CA PHE A 142 2.97 -2.45 17.12
C PHE A 142 4.19 -1.65 16.59
N GLY A 143 5.11 -2.25 15.85
CA GLY A 143 6.24 -1.53 15.22
C GLY A 143 5.88 -0.77 13.93
N TYR A 144 4.62 -0.37 13.75
CA TYR A 144 4.14 0.32 12.55
C TYR A 144 4.92 1.62 12.27
N PHE A 145 5.16 2.43 13.30
CA PHE A 145 5.89 3.70 13.16
C PHE A 145 7.33 3.50 12.71
N ILE A 146 8.00 2.45 13.17
CA ILE A 146 9.37 2.10 12.79
C ILE A 146 9.43 1.69 11.32
N LEU A 147 8.47 0.87 10.88
CA LEU A 147 8.37 0.46 9.48
C LEU A 147 8.01 1.62 8.57
N LEU A 148 7.09 2.49 8.97
CA LEU A 148 6.76 3.70 8.22
C LEU A 148 7.98 4.60 8.05
N TYR A 149 8.77 4.78 9.10
CA TYR A 149 10.02 5.52 9.05
C TYR A 149 11.00 4.91 8.02
N TRP A 150 11.18 3.58 8.00
CA TRP A 150 12.03 2.93 7.00
C TRP A 150 11.46 3.01 5.57
N PHE A 151 10.15 2.90 5.39
CA PHE A 151 9.54 3.06 4.07
C PHE A 151 9.72 4.49 3.51
N LEU A 152 9.77 5.50 4.38
CA LEU A 152 10.03 6.90 4.06
C LEU A 152 11.51 7.23 3.80
N GLN A 153 12.46 6.37 4.19
CA GLN A 153 13.89 6.61 3.96
C GLN A 153 14.28 6.56 2.47
N ALA A 154 15.35 7.23 2.07
CA ALA A 154 15.91 7.04 0.72
C ALA A 154 16.50 5.65 0.58
N SER A 155 16.44 5.09 -0.63
CA SER A 155 17.30 3.96 -0.94
C SER A 155 18.73 4.41 -0.70
N GLN A 156 19.52 3.62 0.03
CA GLN A 156 20.92 3.95 0.22
C GLN A 156 21.61 3.87 -1.16
N THR A 157 22.08 5.01 -1.65
CA THR A 157 23.11 5.07 -2.68
C THR A 157 24.43 4.90 -1.96
N ASP A 158 25.23 3.90 -2.30
CA ASP A 158 26.60 3.90 -1.80
C ASP A 158 27.30 5.14 -2.33
N GLU A 159 27.98 5.80 -1.40
CA GLU A 159 28.60 7.11 -1.52
C GLU A 159 29.86 7.09 -2.41
N VAL A 160 29.85 6.41 -3.57
CA VAL A 160 31.05 6.14 -4.37
C VAL A 160 31.05 6.82 -5.76
N ALA A 161 30.13 7.73 -6.08
CA ALA A 161 30.11 8.34 -7.44
C ALA A 161 29.87 9.85 -7.51
N THR A 162 30.07 10.61 -6.44
CA THR A 162 30.03 12.09 -6.49
C THR A 162 31.32 12.73 -5.98
N GLY A 163 32.45 12.09 -6.26
CA GLY A 163 33.80 12.62 -5.98
C GLY A 163 34.62 13.03 -7.21
N GLU A 164 34.29 12.56 -8.42
CA GLU A 164 35.22 12.69 -9.58
C GLU A 164 34.64 13.37 -10.83
N VAL A 165 33.52 14.09 -10.73
CA VAL A 165 33.00 14.88 -11.88
C VAL A 165 33.34 16.38 -11.76
N PHE A 166 33.97 16.81 -10.65
CA PHE A 166 34.36 18.20 -10.43
C PHE A 166 35.76 18.36 -9.81
N ALA A 167 36.76 17.67 -10.37
CA ALA A 167 38.18 17.95 -10.11
C ALA A 167 38.96 18.03 -11.42
#